data_AF-A0A7V8FRI3-F1
#
_entry.id   AF-A0A7V8FRI3-F1
#
_cell.length_a   1.000
_cell.length_b   1.000
_cell.length_c   1.000
_cell.angle_alpha   90.00
_cell.angle_beta   90.00
_cell.angle_gamma   90.00
#
_symmetry.space_group_name_H-M   'P 1'
#
loop_
_entity.id
_entity.type
_entity.pdbx_description
1 polymer ?
#
loop_
_entity_poly.entity_id
_entity_poly.type
_entity_poly.pdbx_seq_one_letter_code
_entity_poly.pdbx_strand_id
1 'polypeptide(L)'
;MIAATAGTAGLVANRFAPLAELTADLYTDTGQHREFALADGTTVLLDARSAVDTPAPGLLRLRAGALIASQPGARGEGLQIQTPHGRIVCGPAQAHCRLKKDATEVVGLDHTLRVQPQAGAATALRAGEGLRLTAAGTQRLPGHASDRAAWRDGMLAAEDWPLGDVVEALRAYYPGLIRVSEAAAAVRVFGIFRLDVEEALQTLAYTRPVQVHRLGRWLVTIDIDTARAAAAG
;
A
#
# COMPACT_ATOMS: atom_id res chain seq x y z
N MET A 1 25.42 -16.70 -34.44
CA MET A 1 24.89 -15.47 -33.82
C MET A 1 23.45 -15.71 -33.41
N ILE A 2 23.17 -15.92 -32.12
CA ILE A 2 21.80 -15.82 -31.57
C ILE A 2 21.96 -14.96 -30.32
N ALA A 3 21.72 -13.67 -30.46
CA ALA A 3 21.88 -12.68 -29.42
C ALA A 3 20.52 -12.39 -28.77
N ALA A 4 20.47 -12.60 -27.46
CA ALA A 4 19.77 -11.78 -26.47
C ALA A 4 18.33 -11.31 -26.83
N THR A 5 17.34 -12.18 -26.62
CA THR A 5 15.93 -11.76 -26.45
C THR A 5 15.37 -12.07 -25.05
N ALA A 6 16.14 -12.73 -24.18
CA ALA A 6 15.69 -13.15 -22.85
C ALA A 6 15.57 -12.01 -21.81
N GLY A 7 16.21 -10.85 -22.04
CA GLY A 7 16.25 -9.76 -21.05
C GLY A 7 14.99 -8.91 -20.99
N THR A 8 14.36 -8.62 -22.14
CA THR A 8 13.18 -7.75 -22.21
C THR A 8 11.90 -8.46 -21.82
N ALA A 9 11.75 -9.75 -22.15
CA ALA A 9 10.58 -10.53 -21.72
C ALA A 9 10.52 -10.69 -20.18
N GLY A 10 11.66 -10.92 -19.53
CA GLY A 10 11.73 -11.06 -18.06
C GLY A 10 11.40 -9.77 -17.29
N LEU A 11 11.87 -8.61 -17.79
CA LEU A 11 11.57 -7.30 -17.19
C LEU A 11 10.10 -6.87 -17.36
N VAL A 12 9.45 -7.33 -18.43
CA VAL A 12 8.03 -7.09 -18.68
C VAL A 12 7.17 -8.07 -17.88
N ALA A 13 7.51 -9.36 -17.85
CA ALA A 13 6.78 -10.38 -17.11
C ALA A 13 6.79 -10.14 -15.60
N ASN A 14 7.94 -9.80 -15.01
CA ASN A 14 8.05 -9.51 -13.56
C ASN A 14 7.29 -8.25 -13.13
N ARG A 15 6.67 -7.53 -14.06
CA ARG A 15 5.96 -6.27 -13.81
C ARG A 15 4.46 -6.36 -14.05
N PHE A 16 4.01 -7.37 -14.81
CA PHE A 16 2.59 -7.69 -15.00
C PHE A 16 2.12 -8.83 -14.08
N ALA A 17 3.04 -9.69 -13.64
CA ALA A 17 2.87 -10.63 -12.55
C ALA A 17 4.23 -10.76 -11.86
N PRO A 18 4.52 -9.99 -10.79
CA PRO A 18 5.75 -10.17 -10.03
C PRO A 18 5.88 -11.65 -9.71
N LEU A 19 7.00 -12.27 -10.04
CA LEU A 19 7.21 -13.72 -9.82
C LEU A 19 7.08 -14.08 -8.33
N ALA A 20 7.20 -13.09 -7.45
CA ALA A 20 6.90 -13.19 -6.03
C ALA A 20 5.41 -13.43 -5.72
N GLU A 21 4.48 -12.90 -6.52
CA GLU A 21 3.02 -13.10 -6.37
C GLU A 21 2.58 -14.50 -6.83
N LEU A 22 3.22 -15.04 -7.88
CA LEU A 22 2.91 -16.38 -8.40
C LEU A 22 3.30 -17.54 -7.46
N THR A 23 4.09 -17.27 -6.42
CA THR A 23 4.52 -18.27 -5.43
C THR A 23 3.93 -18.01 -4.05
N ALA A 24 3.14 -16.95 -3.88
CA ALA A 24 2.50 -16.65 -2.61
C ALA A 24 1.24 -17.51 -2.44
N ASP A 25 0.96 -17.88 -1.20
CA ASP A 25 -0.24 -18.67 -0.87
C ASP A 25 -1.52 -17.87 -1.19
N LEU A 26 -1.49 -16.55 -0.93
CA LEU A 26 -2.57 -15.61 -1.20
C LEU A 26 -2.05 -14.46 -2.07
N TYR A 27 -2.76 -14.12 -3.14
CA TYR A 27 -2.41 -12.98 -3.99
C TYR A 27 -3.65 -12.33 -4.63
N THR A 28 -3.48 -11.09 -5.09
CA THR A 28 -4.46 -10.29 -5.81
C THR A 28 -3.83 -9.62 -7.02
N ASP A 29 -4.58 -9.54 -8.12
CA ASP A 29 -4.14 -8.88 -9.34
C ASP A 29 -4.36 -7.35 -9.28
N THR A 30 -4.05 -6.67 -10.39
CA THR A 30 -4.26 -5.23 -10.56
C THR A 30 -5.73 -4.86 -10.38
N GLY A 31 -6.00 -3.88 -9.52
CA GLY A 31 -7.36 -3.41 -9.22
C GLY A 31 -8.26 -4.40 -8.47
N GLN A 32 -7.72 -5.55 -8.04
CA GLN A 32 -8.50 -6.57 -7.35
C GLN A 32 -8.40 -6.41 -5.83
N HIS A 33 -9.55 -6.41 -5.16
CA HIS A 33 -9.65 -6.66 -3.72
C HIS A 33 -10.20 -8.05 -3.47
N ARG A 34 -9.63 -8.76 -2.51
CA ARG A 34 -10.12 -10.10 -2.18
C ARG A 34 -9.95 -10.43 -0.71
N GLU A 35 -11.02 -10.95 -0.15
CA GLU A 35 -11.03 -11.50 1.20
C GLU A 35 -10.78 -13.01 1.16
N PHE A 36 -9.99 -13.49 2.12
CA PHE A 36 -9.64 -14.88 2.32
C PHE A 36 -9.91 -15.25 3.78
N ALA A 37 -10.62 -16.36 3.99
CA ALA A 37 -10.80 -16.97 5.30
C ALA A 37 -9.89 -18.20 5.41
N LEU A 38 -9.06 -18.22 6.45
CA LEU A 38 -8.12 -19.32 6.73
C LEU A 38 -8.72 -20.29 7.75
N ALA A 39 -8.20 -21.52 7.76
CA ALA A 39 -8.73 -22.61 8.60
C ALA A 39 -8.59 -22.36 10.11
N ASP A 40 -7.70 -21.46 10.51
CA ASP A 40 -7.45 -21.06 11.91
C ASP A 40 -8.35 -19.90 12.40
N GLY A 41 -9.32 -19.49 11.57
CA GLY A 41 -10.23 -18.38 11.83
C GLY A 41 -9.65 -17.00 11.49
N THR A 42 -8.45 -16.93 10.89
CA THR A 42 -7.89 -15.67 10.39
C THR A 42 -8.64 -15.23 9.14
N THR A 43 -9.03 -13.96 9.11
CA THR A 43 -9.52 -13.29 7.90
C THR A 43 -8.45 -12.35 7.36
N VAL A 44 -8.19 -12.42 6.05
CA VAL A 44 -7.22 -11.58 5.35
C VAL A 44 -7.90 -10.92 4.16
N LEU A 45 -8.05 -9.61 4.20
CA LEU A 45 -8.42 -8.80 3.05
C LEU A 45 -7.15 -8.26 2.40
N LEU A 46 -6.91 -8.63 1.14
CA LEU A 46 -5.78 -8.15 0.35
C LEU A 46 -6.18 -6.97 -0.53
N ASP A 47 -5.32 -5.96 -0.56
CA ASP A 47 -5.39 -4.84 -1.49
C ASP A 47 -4.95 -5.28 -2.90
N ALA A 48 -5.15 -4.48 -3.93
CA ALA A 48 -4.64 -4.75 -5.28
C ALA A 48 -3.11 -4.94 -5.30
N ARG A 49 -2.63 -5.86 -6.15
CA ARG A 49 -1.20 -6.23 -6.27
C ARG A 49 -0.54 -6.54 -4.91
N SER A 50 -1.18 -7.42 -4.15
CA SER A 50 -0.69 -7.85 -2.85
C SER A 50 -0.38 -9.33 -2.86
N ALA A 51 0.60 -9.72 -2.05
CA ALA A 51 1.00 -11.11 -1.88
C ALA A 51 1.37 -11.42 -0.43
N VAL A 52 0.85 -12.54 0.06
CA VAL A 52 1.04 -13.02 1.43
C VAL A 52 1.29 -14.52 1.43
N ASP A 53 2.31 -14.97 2.16
CA ASP A 53 2.48 -16.39 2.50
C ASP A 53 1.83 -16.68 3.85
N THR A 54 1.35 -17.91 4.03
CA THR A 54 0.75 -18.43 5.27
C THR A 54 1.58 -19.62 5.78
N PRO A 55 2.82 -19.39 6.26
CA PRO A 55 3.76 -20.47 6.61
C PRO A 55 3.32 -21.35 7.79
N ALA A 56 2.43 -20.85 8.66
CA ALA A 56 1.84 -21.59 9.76
C ALA A 56 0.52 -20.93 10.17
N PRO A 57 -0.39 -21.66 10.86
CA PRO A 57 -1.55 -21.06 11.50
C PRO A 57 -1.17 -19.88 12.39
N GLY A 58 -1.89 -18.77 12.26
CA GLY A 58 -1.66 -17.52 12.98
C GLY A 58 -0.44 -16.74 12.52
N LEU A 59 0.22 -17.12 11.42
CA LEU A 59 1.40 -16.43 10.89
C LEU A 59 1.21 -16.06 9.41
N LEU A 60 1.25 -14.76 9.13
CA LEU A 60 1.23 -14.19 7.79
C LEU A 60 2.58 -13.55 7.47
N ARG A 61 3.07 -13.73 6.25
CA ARG A 61 4.25 -13.02 5.73
C ARG A 61 3.85 -12.13 4.56
N LEU A 62 3.80 -10.82 4.79
CA LEU A 62 3.48 -9.85 3.74
C LEU A 62 4.70 -9.64 2.83
N ARG A 63 4.55 -10.02 1.56
CA ARG A 63 5.61 -9.94 0.53
C ARG A 63 5.49 -8.71 -0.34
N ALA A 64 4.27 -8.27 -0.62
CA ALA A 64 3.99 -7.10 -1.45
C ALA A 64 2.61 -6.52 -1.14
N GLY A 65 2.43 -5.24 -1.45
CA GLY A 65 1.14 -4.56 -1.37
C GLY A 65 0.67 -4.28 0.06
N ALA A 66 -0.62 -4.47 0.31
CA ALA A 66 -1.25 -4.19 1.59
C ALA A 66 -2.26 -5.27 1.98
N LEU A 67 -2.48 -5.39 3.28
CA LEU A 67 -3.49 -6.28 3.84
C LEU A 67 -4.20 -5.63 5.02
N ILE A 68 -5.44 -6.07 5.25
CA ILE A 68 -6.13 -5.96 6.54
C ILE A 68 -6.32 -7.38 7.04
N ALA A 69 -5.85 -7.69 8.24
CA ALA A 69 -6.06 -9.00 8.82
C ALA A 69 -6.45 -8.93 10.29
N SER A 70 -7.25 -9.92 10.69
CA SER A 70 -7.66 -10.15 12.07
C SER A 70 -7.88 -11.65 12.29
N GLN A 71 -7.79 -12.08 13.54
CA GLN A 71 -8.16 -13.42 13.95
C GLN A 71 -9.10 -13.31 15.16
N PRO A 72 -10.42 -13.17 14.91
CA PRO A 72 -11.39 -13.02 15.99
C PRO A 72 -11.28 -14.17 17.00
N GLY A 73 -11.22 -13.84 18.29
CA GLY A 73 -11.14 -14.83 19.36
C GLY A 73 -9.77 -15.49 19.57
N ALA A 74 -8.72 -14.99 18.91
CA ALA A 74 -7.36 -15.45 19.13
C ALA A 74 -6.95 -15.33 20.62
N ARG A 75 -6.26 -16.36 21.14
CA ARG A 75 -5.72 -16.42 22.51
C ARG A 75 -4.18 -16.39 22.46
N GLY A 76 -3.55 -15.91 23.52
CA GLY A 76 -2.09 -15.84 23.61
C GLY A 76 -1.50 -14.77 22.69
N GLU A 77 -0.44 -15.10 21.94
CA GLU A 77 0.19 -14.13 21.01
C GLU A 77 -0.73 -13.76 19.82
N GLY A 78 -1.70 -14.61 19.48
CA GLY A 78 -2.64 -14.39 18.39
C GLY A 78 -1.98 -14.29 17.00
N LEU A 79 -2.64 -13.57 16.09
CA LEU A 79 -2.17 -13.39 14.72
C LEU A 79 -0.85 -12.59 14.66
N GLN A 80 0.12 -13.08 13.91
CA GLN A 80 1.38 -12.40 13.64
C GLN A 80 1.53 -12.09 12.15
N ILE A 81 1.90 -10.85 11.84
CA ILE A 81 2.22 -10.40 10.48
C ILE A 81 3.71 -10.07 10.44
N GLN A 82 4.45 -10.78 9.60
CA GLN A 82 5.87 -10.55 9.35
C GLN A 82 6.07 -9.72 8.09
N THR A 83 7.00 -8.77 8.17
CA THR A 83 7.49 -7.98 7.04
C THR A 83 9.01 -7.93 7.08
N PRO A 84 9.68 -7.52 5.99
CA PRO A 84 11.13 -7.27 5.99
C PRO A 84 11.60 -6.26 7.04
N HIS A 85 10.69 -5.45 7.61
CA HIS A 85 11.03 -4.38 8.57
C HIS A 85 10.79 -4.78 10.04
N GLY A 86 10.12 -5.91 10.29
CA GLY A 86 9.77 -6.35 11.64
C GLY A 86 8.48 -7.15 11.69
N ARG A 87 7.97 -7.37 12.91
CA ARG A 87 6.76 -8.15 13.19
C ARG A 87 5.67 -7.32 13.85
N ILE A 88 4.43 -7.60 13.49
CA ILE A 88 3.22 -7.04 14.08
C ILE A 88 2.48 -8.19 14.74
N VAL A 89 2.15 -8.04 16.02
CA VAL A 89 1.41 -9.03 16.80
C VAL A 89 0.04 -8.44 17.10
N CYS A 90 -1.00 -9.12 16.63
CA CYS A 90 -2.34 -8.57 16.52
C CYS A 90 -3.31 -9.10 17.57
N GLY A 91 -3.02 -10.12 18.38
CA GLY A 91 -4.01 -10.61 19.38
C GLY A 91 -5.42 -10.77 18.75
N PRO A 92 -6.49 -10.18 19.34
CA PRO A 92 -7.82 -10.12 18.74
C PRO A 92 -8.04 -8.94 17.77
N ALA A 93 -7.05 -8.06 17.62
CA ALA A 93 -7.14 -6.82 16.88
C ALA A 93 -7.09 -7.03 15.35
N GLN A 94 -7.64 -6.05 14.65
CA GLN A 94 -7.52 -5.86 13.23
C GLN A 94 -6.38 -4.88 12.91
N ALA A 95 -5.43 -5.36 12.10
CA ALA A 95 -4.29 -4.59 11.66
C ALA A 95 -4.37 -4.32 10.16
N HIS A 96 -4.13 -3.07 9.77
CA HIS A 96 -3.80 -2.71 8.40
C HIS A 96 -2.29 -2.59 8.26
N CYS A 97 -1.70 -3.30 7.30
CA CYS A 97 -0.27 -3.25 6.99
C CYS A 97 -0.09 -2.97 5.50
N ARG A 98 0.72 -1.96 5.16
CA ARG A 98 1.15 -1.70 3.78
C ARG A 98 2.68 -1.76 3.70
N LEU A 99 3.18 -2.66 2.87
CA LEU A 99 4.61 -2.77 2.62
C LEU A 99 5.03 -1.71 1.60
N LYS A 100 5.93 -0.83 2.01
CA LYS A 100 6.63 0.13 1.15
C LYS A 100 8.07 -0.36 0.95
N LYS A 101 8.81 0.32 0.06
CA LYS A 101 10.20 -0.02 -0.27
C LYS A 101 11.12 -0.04 0.96
N ASP A 102 11.03 0.99 1.80
CA ASP A 102 11.98 1.22 2.91
C ASP A 102 11.31 1.14 4.30
N ALA A 103 10.03 0.81 4.36
CA ALA A 103 9.27 0.67 5.61
C ALA A 103 7.97 -0.13 5.42
N THR A 104 7.36 -0.53 6.53
CA THR A 104 5.98 -1.01 6.58
C THR A 104 5.14 0.05 7.30
N GLU A 105 4.07 0.51 6.68
CA GLU A 105 3.05 1.31 7.39
C GLU A 105 2.10 0.36 8.11
N VAL A 106 1.92 0.57 9.41
CA VAL A 106 1.07 -0.25 10.27
C VAL A 106 0.04 0.64 10.94
N VAL A 107 -1.23 0.25 10.90
CA VAL A 107 -2.33 0.97 11.53
C VAL A 107 -3.18 -0.02 12.34
N GLY A 108 -3.44 0.31 13.60
CA GLY A 108 -4.40 -0.43 14.42
C GLY A 108 -5.82 0.06 14.14
N LEU A 109 -6.76 -0.83 13.82
CA LEU A 109 -8.11 -0.41 13.40
C LEU A 109 -9.14 -0.44 14.53
N ASP A 110 -9.02 -1.34 15.50
CA ASP A 110 -10.04 -1.55 16.54
C ASP A 110 -9.47 -1.71 17.97
N HIS A 111 -8.38 -2.45 18.13
CA HIS A 111 -7.73 -2.78 19.39
C HIS A 111 -6.22 -2.44 19.34
N THR A 112 -5.53 -2.65 20.46
CA THR A 112 -4.09 -2.38 20.55
C THR A 112 -3.29 -3.52 19.91
N LEU A 113 -2.39 -3.15 18.99
CA LEU A 113 -1.39 -4.02 18.39
C LEU A 113 -0.05 -3.87 19.10
N ARG A 114 0.82 -4.86 18.98
CA ARG A 114 2.24 -4.75 19.35
C ARG A 114 3.09 -4.79 18.10
N VAL A 115 3.81 -3.71 17.83
CA VAL A 115 4.69 -3.56 16.67
C VAL A 115 6.15 -3.67 17.13
N GLN A 116 6.92 -4.57 16.53
CA GLN A 116 8.32 -4.79 16.90
C GLN A 116 9.24 -4.72 15.68
N PRO A 117 10.13 -3.71 15.60
CA PRO A 117 11.27 -3.67 14.67
C PRO A 117 12.19 -4.87 14.81
N GLN A 118 12.99 -5.13 13.78
CA GLN A 118 14.06 -6.14 13.87
C GLN A 118 15.11 -5.77 14.93
N ALA A 119 15.54 -4.51 14.91
CA ALA A 119 16.40 -3.91 15.92
C ALA A 119 15.60 -2.83 16.64
N GLY A 120 15.17 -3.11 17.88
CA GLY A 120 14.48 -2.12 18.70
C GLY A 120 13.47 -2.71 19.68
N ALA A 121 12.96 -1.83 20.54
CA ALA A 121 11.90 -2.16 21.48
C ALA A 121 10.55 -2.28 20.77
N ALA A 122 9.70 -3.17 21.29
CA ALA A 122 8.33 -3.25 20.83
C ALA A 122 7.53 -2.04 21.29
N THR A 123 6.66 -1.54 20.42
CA THR A 123 5.79 -0.39 20.66
C THR A 123 4.33 -0.84 20.61
N ALA A 124 3.55 -0.42 21.60
CA ALA A 124 2.11 -0.59 21.58
C ALA A 124 1.47 0.45 20.64
N LEU A 125 0.61 -0.01 19.75
CA LEU A 125 -0.08 0.80 18.75
C LEU A 125 -1.58 0.69 18.99
N ARG A 126 -2.22 1.77 19.45
CA ARG A 126 -3.65 1.76 19.76
C ARG A 126 -4.51 1.82 18.49
N ALA A 127 -5.79 1.54 18.64
CA ALA A 127 -6.78 1.74 17.59
C ALA A 127 -6.79 3.20 17.10
N GLY A 128 -6.87 3.40 15.79
CA GLY A 128 -6.82 4.70 15.13
C GLY A 128 -5.40 5.29 14.99
N GLU A 129 -4.40 4.73 15.66
CA GLU A 129 -3.01 5.19 15.55
C GLU A 129 -2.26 4.45 14.43
N GLY A 130 -1.23 5.11 13.87
CA GLY A 130 -0.35 4.55 12.85
C GLY A 130 1.13 4.69 13.16
N LEU A 131 1.93 3.74 12.67
CA LEU A 131 3.39 3.74 12.74
C LEU A 131 4.00 3.39 11.38
N ARG A 132 5.08 4.09 11.04
CA ARG A 132 6.06 3.66 10.04
C ARG A 132 7.09 2.76 10.74
N LEU A 133 7.07 1.48 10.40
CA LEU A 133 7.98 0.45 10.90
C LEU A 133 9.17 0.31 9.94
N THR A 134 10.37 0.52 10.44
CA THR A 134 11.64 0.23 9.75
C THR A 134 12.38 -0.86 10.53
N ALA A 135 13.40 -1.47 9.93
CA ALA A 135 14.23 -2.44 10.64
C ALA A 135 14.89 -1.86 11.91
N ALA A 136 15.18 -0.55 11.92
CA ALA A 136 15.87 0.14 13.02
C ALA A 136 14.93 0.72 14.10
N GLY A 137 13.63 0.79 13.85
CA GLY A 137 12.73 1.49 14.76
C GLY A 137 11.35 1.81 14.18
N THR A 138 10.54 2.47 15.01
CA THR A 138 9.19 2.92 14.64
C THR A 138 9.07 4.44 14.73
N GLN A 139 8.35 5.05 13.80
CA GLN A 139 7.98 6.47 13.81
C GLN A 139 6.47 6.62 13.70
N ARG A 140 5.85 7.55 14.43
CA ARG A 140 4.40 7.81 14.33
C ARG A 140 4.04 8.36 12.96
N LEU A 141 2.96 7.85 12.39
CA LEU A 141 2.37 8.41 11.17
C LEU A 141 1.55 9.65 11.54
N PRO A 142 1.61 10.73 10.74
CA PRO A 142 0.79 11.91 10.94
C PRO A 142 -0.65 11.68 10.47
N GLY A 143 -1.54 12.57 10.90
CA GLY A 143 -2.95 12.62 10.50
C GLY A 143 -3.79 11.45 11.04
N HIS A 144 -4.97 11.27 10.46
CA HIS A 144 -5.87 10.17 10.79
C HIS A 144 -5.35 8.88 10.14
N ALA A 145 -4.64 8.05 10.93
CA ALA A 145 -3.99 6.86 10.38
C ALA A 145 -4.98 5.82 9.83
N SER A 146 -6.19 5.77 10.39
CA SER A 146 -7.30 4.91 9.94
C SER A 146 -7.66 5.10 8.47
N ASP A 147 -7.48 6.30 7.92
CA ASP A 147 -7.80 6.65 6.54
C ASP A 147 -6.97 5.85 5.53
N ARG A 148 -5.81 5.34 5.96
CA ARG A 148 -4.97 4.43 5.16
C ARG A 148 -5.65 3.10 4.85
N ALA A 149 -6.72 2.74 5.57
CA ALA A 149 -7.53 1.56 5.33
C ALA A 149 -8.77 1.83 4.47
N ALA A 150 -8.99 3.06 3.99
CA ALA A 150 -10.17 3.43 3.18
C ALA A 150 -10.30 2.63 1.86
N TRP A 151 -9.20 2.03 1.39
CA TRP A 151 -9.20 1.20 0.18
C TRP A 151 -10.12 0.00 0.27
N ARG A 152 -10.40 -0.51 1.48
CA ARG A 152 -11.36 -1.60 1.69
C ARG A 152 -12.77 -1.25 1.21
N ASP A 153 -13.07 0.05 1.17
CA ASP A 153 -14.35 0.61 0.75
C ASP A 153 -14.28 1.17 -0.69
N GLY A 154 -13.23 0.85 -1.44
CA GLY A 154 -13.03 1.36 -2.81
C GLY A 154 -12.56 2.82 -2.88
N MET A 155 -12.04 3.35 -1.78
CA MET A 155 -11.69 4.78 -1.64
C MET A 155 -10.22 5.00 -1.26
N LEU A 156 -9.70 6.18 -1.58
CA LEU A 156 -8.41 6.69 -1.12
C LEU A 156 -8.65 8.00 -0.39
N ALA A 157 -8.48 7.98 0.93
CA ALA A 157 -8.56 9.18 1.76
C ALA A 157 -7.16 9.77 1.94
N ALA A 158 -6.93 10.94 1.32
CA ALA A 158 -5.69 11.69 1.43
C ALA A 158 -5.93 12.92 2.31
N GLU A 159 -5.33 12.91 3.50
CA GLU A 159 -5.33 14.05 4.41
C GLU A 159 -3.91 14.61 4.49
N ASP A 160 -3.66 15.66 3.70
CA ASP A 160 -2.33 16.27 3.60
C ASP A 160 -1.27 15.25 3.16
N TRP A 161 -1.50 14.54 2.06
CA TRP A 161 -0.51 13.61 1.51
C TRP A 161 0.28 14.29 0.40
N PRO A 162 1.60 14.00 0.24
CA PRO A 162 2.29 14.37 -0.98
C PRO A 162 1.67 13.60 -2.15
N LEU A 163 1.53 14.25 -3.31
CA LEU A 163 0.95 13.63 -4.50
C LEU A 163 1.69 12.35 -4.90
N GLY A 164 3.00 12.27 -4.62
CA GLY A 164 3.77 11.05 -4.81
C GLY A 164 3.17 9.83 -4.08
N ASP A 165 2.73 10.00 -2.83
CA ASP A 165 2.13 8.92 -2.04
C ASP A 165 0.73 8.56 -2.53
N VAL A 166 -0.05 9.56 -2.98
CA VAL A 166 -1.37 9.37 -3.60
C VAL A 166 -1.22 8.56 -4.89
N VAL A 167 -0.29 8.96 -5.76
CA VAL A 167 0.00 8.24 -7.01
C VAL A 167 0.52 6.84 -6.73
N GLU A 168 1.36 6.66 -5.71
CA GLU A 168 1.85 5.34 -5.31
C GLU A 168 0.71 4.42 -4.88
N ALA A 169 -0.29 4.93 -4.15
CA ALA A 169 -1.48 4.16 -3.81
C ALA A 169 -2.31 3.79 -5.06
N LEU A 170 -2.49 4.73 -6.00
CA LEU A 170 -3.25 4.51 -7.23
C LEU A 170 -2.56 3.53 -8.21
N ARG A 171 -1.24 3.38 -8.17
CA ARG A 171 -0.48 2.48 -9.06
C ARG A 171 -0.92 1.02 -8.96
N ALA A 172 -1.41 0.57 -7.81
CA ALA A 172 -1.91 -0.79 -7.62
C ALA A 172 -3.18 -1.08 -8.44
N TYR A 173 -3.90 -0.03 -8.83
CA TYR A 173 -5.18 -0.07 -9.55
C TYR A 173 -5.05 0.27 -11.03
N TYR A 174 -3.85 0.66 -11.48
CA TYR A 174 -3.61 1.02 -12.87
C TYR A 174 -2.81 -0.07 -13.60
N PRO A 175 -3.30 -0.59 -14.74
CA PRO A 175 -2.58 -1.59 -15.52
C PRO A 175 -1.32 -1.02 -16.21
N GLY A 176 -1.25 0.31 -16.39
CA GLY A 176 -0.10 0.98 -17.00
C GLY A 176 0.92 1.52 -16.00
N LEU A 177 1.79 2.41 -16.49
CA LEU A 177 2.77 3.15 -15.72
C LEU A 177 2.26 4.56 -15.42
N ILE A 178 2.37 4.99 -14.17
CA ILE A 178 2.20 6.38 -13.77
C ILE A 178 3.55 6.93 -13.33
N ARG A 179 4.11 7.88 -14.08
CA ARG A 179 5.30 8.64 -13.69
C ARG A 179 4.86 9.98 -13.12
N VAL A 180 5.48 10.39 -12.04
CA VAL A 180 5.29 11.72 -11.44
C VAL A 180 6.66 12.38 -11.38
N SER A 181 6.77 13.64 -11.80
CA SER A 181 8.00 14.40 -11.59
C SER A 181 8.18 14.77 -10.13
N GLU A 182 9.42 15.05 -9.74
CA GLU A 182 9.78 15.39 -8.35
C GLU A 182 9.00 16.62 -7.85
N ALA A 183 8.87 17.65 -8.70
CA ALA A 183 8.11 18.86 -8.38
C ALA A 183 6.62 18.56 -8.15
N ALA A 184 6.00 17.75 -9.01
CA ALA A 184 4.61 17.36 -8.84
C ALA A 184 4.41 16.45 -7.61
N ALA A 185 5.35 15.54 -7.34
CA ALA A 185 5.27 14.60 -6.22
C ALA A 185 5.18 15.29 -4.85
N ALA A 186 5.75 16.49 -4.71
CA ALA A 186 5.72 17.27 -3.48
C ALA A 186 4.39 18.02 -3.24
N VAL A 187 3.51 18.13 -4.24
CA VAL A 187 2.23 18.85 -4.11
C VAL A 187 1.36 18.18 -3.06
N ARG A 188 0.81 18.98 -2.13
CA ARG A 188 -0.06 18.47 -1.06
C ARG A 188 -1.48 18.24 -1.58
N VAL A 189 -2.01 17.07 -1.27
CA VAL A 189 -3.34 16.60 -1.69
C VAL A 189 -4.21 16.40 -0.46
N PHE A 190 -5.43 16.90 -0.58
CA PHE A 190 -6.51 16.76 0.39
C PHE A 190 -7.75 16.31 -0.35
N GLY A 191 -8.43 15.30 0.18
CA GLY A 191 -9.70 14.81 -0.34
C GLY A 191 -9.84 13.30 -0.27
N ILE A 192 -11.04 12.84 -0.60
CA ILE A 192 -11.37 11.43 -0.74
C ILE A 192 -11.59 11.16 -2.23
N PHE A 193 -10.88 10.19 -2.76
CA PHE A 193 -10.92 9.81 -4.17
C PHE A 193 -11.44 8.39 -4.30
N ARG A 194 -12.20 8.10 -5.35
CA ARG A 194 -12.51 6.72 -5.71
C ARG A 194 -11.24 6.06 -6.25
N LEU A 195 -11.10 4.75 -6.05
CA LEU A 195 -10.01 3.95 -6.63
C LEU A 195 -10.19 3.66 -8.13
N ASP A 196 -11.00 4.47 -8.82
CA ASP A 196 -10.96 4.61 -10.27
C ASP A 196 -9.85 5.61 -10.62
N VAL A 197 -8.75 5.08 -11.14
CA VAL A 197 -7.53 5.86 -11.39
C VAL A 197 -7.77 6.99 -12.39
N GLU A 198 -8.61 6.79 -13.39
CA GLU A 198 -8.82 7.78 -14.44
C GLU A 198 -9.65 8.95 -13.88
N GLU A 199 -10.70 8.66 -13.11
CA GLU A 199 -11.50 9.65 -12.39
C GLU A 199 -10.66 10.41 -11.34
N ALA A 200 -9.83 9.70 -10.58
CA ALA A 200 -8.96 10.28 -9.58
C ALA A 200 -7.92 11.23 -10.19
N LEU A 201 -7.26 10.82 -11.28
CA LEU A 201 -6.27 11.66 -11.97
C LEU A 201 -6.89 12.91 -12.59
N GLN A 202 -8.10 12.81 -13.15
CA GLN A 202 -8.84 13.97 -13.66
C GLN A 202 -9.18 14.96 -12.54
N THR A 203 -9.64 14.45 -11.39
CA THR A 203 -9.94 15.28 -10.21
C THR A 203 -8.70 15.98 -9.68
N LEU A 204 -7.56 15.28 -9.63
CA LEU A 204 -6.28 15.85 -9.19
C LEU A 204 -5.81 16.96 -10.13
N ALA A 205 -5.89 16.76 -11.45
CA ALA A 205 -5.54 17.79 -12.43
C ALA A 205 -6.44 19.04 -12.32
N TYR A 206 -7.72 18.87 -11.98
CA TYR A 206 -8.65 19.99 -11.82
C TYR A 206 -8.39 20.79 -10.54
N THR A 207 -8.07 20.12 -9.43
CA THR A 207 -7.98 20.70 -8.10
C THR A 207 -6.58 21.14 -7.67
N ARG A 208 -5.54 20.67 -8.35
CA ARG A 208 -4.13 20.95 -8.03
C ARG A 208 -3.38 21.52 -9.23
N PRO A 209 -2.23 22.21 -9.00
CA PRO A 209 -1.41 22.76 -10.07
C PRO A 209 -0.57 21.67 -10.74
N VAL A 210 -1.23 20.62 -11.26
CA VAL A 210 -0.57 19.50 -11.96
C VAL A 210 -1.24 19.23 -13.29
N GLN A 211 -0.44 18.85 -14.27
CA GLN A 211 -0.88 18.42 -15.59
C GLN A 211 -0.70 16.92 -15.72
N VAL A 212 -1.67 16.26 -16.33
CA VAL A 212 -1.68 14.82 -16.56
C VAL A 212 -1.63 14.57 -18.06
N HIS A 213 -0.50 14.06 -18.55
CA HIS A 213 -0.32 13.69 -19.95
C HIS A 213 -0.44 12.17 -20.11
N ARG A 214 -1.15 11.75 -21.17
CA ARG A 214 -1.35 10.34 -21.50
C ARG A 214 -0.63 10.02 -22.80
N LEU A 215 0.25 9.03 -22.76
CA LEU A 215 0.94 8.52 -23.93
C LEU A 215 0.44 7.10 -24.23
N GLY A 216 -0.51 7.03 -25.17
CA GLY A 216 -1.25 5.80 -25.45
C GLY A 216 -2.07 5.34 -24.25
N ARG A 217 -2.26 4.03 -24.12
CA ARG A 217 -3.09 3.42 -23.06
C ARG A 217 -2.30 2.95 -21.83
N TRP A 218 -0.97 3.09 -21.86
CA TRP A 218 -0.08 2.42 -20.90
C TRP A 218 0.80 3.37 -20.10
N LEU A 219 0.89 4.65 -20.46
CA LEU A 219 1.75 5.61 -19.78
C LEU A 219 0.99 6.88 -19.46
N VAL A 220 1.00 7.22 -18.19
CA VAL A 220 0.57 8.50 -17.64
C VAL A 220 1.82 9.20 -17.08
N THR A 221 2.01 10.47 -17.43
CA THR A 221 2.99 11.34 -16.79
C THR A 221 2.28 12.49 -16.10
N ILE A 222 2.73 12.82 -14.88
CA ILE A 222 2.18 13.87 -14.05
C ILE A 222 3.29 14.87 -13.76
N ASP A 223 3.06 16.11 -14.16
CA ASP A 223 4.00 17.21 -14.06
C ASP A 223 3.36 18.46 -13.44
N ILE A 224 4.17 19.40 -12.95
CA ILE A 224 3.65 20.65 -12.39
C ILE A 224 3.08 21.52 -13.53
N ASP A 225 1.91 22.13 -13.30
CA ASP A 225 1.39 23.17 -14.20
C ASP A 225 2.07 24.49 -13.86
N THR A 226 3.16 24.83 -14.55
CA THR A 226 3.90 26.07 -14.30
C THR A 226 3.07 27.33 -14.57
N ALA A 227 2.08 27.28 -15.46
CA ALA A 227 1.23 28.42 -15.77
C ALA A 227 0.20 28.66 -14.65
N ARG A 228 -0.36 27.58 -14.08
CA ARG A 228 -1.33 27.65 -12.98
C ARG A 228 -0.68 27.88 -11.62
N ALA A 229 0.54 27.35 -11.41
CA ALA A 229 1.31 27.59 -10.18
C ALA A 229 1.70 29.06 -10.02
N ALA A 230 2.04 29.75 -11.11
CA ALA A 230 2.36 31.17 -11.10
C ALA A 230 1.16 32.09 -10.80
N ALA A 231 -0.07 31.61 -11.01
CA ALA A 231 -1.29 32.38 -10.76
C ALA A 231 -1.84 32.22 -9.32
N ALA A 232 -1.28 31.30 -8.53
CA ALA A 232 -1.77 30.96 -7.19
C ALA A 232 -0.82 31.38 -6.04
N GLY A 233 0.34 31.95 -6.36
CA GLY A 233 1.28 32.55 -5.41
C GLY A 233 1.22 34.07 -5.46
#